data_AF-F0ZKD7-F1
#
_entry.id   AF-F0ZKD7-F1
#
_cell.length_a   1.000
_cell.length_b   1.000
_cell.length_c   1.000
_cell.angle_alpha   90.00
_cell.angle_beta   90.00
_cell.angle_gamma   90.00
#
_symmetry.space_group_name_H-M   'P 1'
#
loop_
_entity.id
_entity.type
_entity.pdbx_description
1 polymer ?
#
loop_
_entity_poly.entity_id
_entity_poly.type
_entity_poly.pdbx_seq_one_letter_code
_entity_poly.pdbx_strand_id
1 'polypeptide(L)'
;MNKSLFVIFAIFALLGATFAKEESDITEIGQFLIGFADGMEITLNPNSQACLNGAENTLNEFVTGFQLIDSGFKSKSISQVGVGIQDLGIAIQSIPVVYQSCGITQFVSDIEDIAKELSSGADGVVEFILKEALEIWKNKHNLTDDFKTMIADWKSGDFADCGKELGTIVGVLISNV
;
A
#
# COMPACT_ATOMS: atom_id res chain seq x y z
N MET A 1 -41.87 -3.87 -61.32
CA MET A 1 -41.84 -3.82 -59.84
C MET A 1 -40.43 -4.19 -59.38
N ASN A 2 -39.72 -3.21 -58.81
CA ASN A 2 -38.27 -3.21 -58.56
C ASN A 2 -37.88 -4.06 -57.36
N LYS A 3 -36.94 -4.99 -57.55
CA LYS A 3 -36.31 -5.84 -56.51
C LYS A 3 -35.10 -5.18 -55.82
N SER A 4 -34.83 -3.90 -56.06
CA SER A 4 -33.62 -3.21 -55.56
C SER A 4 -33.71 -2.64 -54.14
N LEU A 5 -34.72 -3.00 -53.35
CA LEU A 5 -34.97 -2.38 -52.03
C LEU A 5 -34.65 -3.28 -50.82
N PHE A 6 -33.99 -4.42 -51.00
CA PHE A 6 -33.73 -5.38 -49.90
C PHE A 6 -32.26 -5.57 -49.52
N VAL A 7 -31.31 -4.83 -50.12
CA VAL A 7 -29.88 -5.06 -49.90
C VAL A 7 -29.19 -3.99 -49.04
N ILE A 8 -29.86 -2.88 -48.71
CA ILE A 8 -29.19 -1.74 -48.04
C ILE A 8 -29.19 -1.84 -46.50
N PHE A 9 -29.92 -2.77 -45.89
CA PHE A 9 -29.97 -2.91 -44.42
C PHE A 9 -29.03 -3.98 -43.82
N ALA A 10 -28.08 -4.51 -44.60
CA ALA A 10 -27.15 -5.55 -44.14
C ALA A 10 -25.68 -5.08 -44.02
N ILE A 11 -25.39 -3.78 -44.06
CA ILE A 11 -24.00 -3.25 -44.08
C ILE A 11 -23.68 -2.28 -42.92
N PHE A 12 -24.54 -2.18 -41.90
CA PHE A 12 -24.25 -1.35 -40.70
C PHE A 12 -24.39 -2.12 -39.38
N ALA A 13 -24.12 -3.43 -39.38
CA ALA A 13 -24.03 -4.26 -38.18
C ALA A 13 -22.63 -4.85 -37.95
N LEU A 14 -21.58 -4.20 -38.47
CA LEU A 14 -20.18 -4.67 -38.39
C LEU A 14 -19.21 -3.68 -37.73
N LEU A 15 -19.71 -2.57 -37.18
CA LEU A 15 -18.92 -1.58 -36.45
C LEU A 15 -19.51 -1.32 -35.05
N GLY A 16 -19.84 -2.42 -34.38
CA GLY A 16 -20.05 -2.45 -32.94
C GLY A 16 -19.01 -3.38 -32.33
N ALA A 17 -17.72 -3.16 -32.63
CA ALA A 17 -16.69 -3.62 -31.73
C ALA A 17 -16.98 -2.89 -30.41
N THR A 18 -17.71 -3.58 -29.54
CA THR A 18 -17.72 -3.32 -28.12
C THR A 18 -16.26 -3.11 -27.73
N PHE A 19 -15.86 -1.86 -27.56
CA PHE A 19 -14.84 -1.55 -26.57
C PHE A 19 -15.46 -1.99 -25.26
N ALA A 20 -15.33 -3.29 -24.95
CA ALA A 20 -15.34 -3.74 -23.59
C ALA A 20 -14.18 -2.98 -22.98
N LYS A 21 -14.50 -1.86 -22.34
CA LYS A 21 -13.62 -1.24 -21.36
C LYS A 21 -13.32 -2.39 -20.41
N GLU A 22 -12.11 -2.90 -20.49
CA GLU A 22 -11.58 -3.86 -19.54
C GLU A 22 -11.73 -3.15 -18.19
N GLU A 23 -12.75 -3.55 -17.43
CA GLU A 23 -12.94 -3.13 -16.06
C GLU A 23 -11.76 -3.79 -15.35
N SER A 24 -10.64 -3.06 -15.28
CA SER A 24 -9.46 -3.54 -14.59
C SER A 24 -9.87 -3.67 -13.14
N ASP A 25 -10.25 -4.88 -12.73
CA ASP A 25 -10.49 -5.21 -11.33
C ASP A 25 -9.22 -4.81 -10.57
N ILE A 26 -9.37 -3.81 -9.69
CA ILE A 26 -8.24 -3.31 -8.92
C ILE A 26 -7.79 -4.44 -8.00
N THR A 27 -6.54 -4.87 -8.14
CA THR A 27 -5.96 -5.92 -7.31
C THR A 27 -5.83 -5.46 -5.86
N GLU A 28 -5.80 -6.39 -4.90
CA GLU A 28 -5.59 -6.09 -3.47
C GLU A 28 -4.29 -5.29 -3.26
N ILE A 29 -3.22 -5.71 -3.95
CA ILE A 29 -1.93 -5.00 -3.95
C ILE A 29 -2.05 -3.61 -4.58
N GLY A 30 -2.84 -3.45 -5.65
CA GLY A 30 -3.08 -2.15 -6.28
C GLY A 30 -3.81 -1.20 -5.34
N GLN A 31 -4.85 -1.67 -4.65
CA GLN A 31 -5.54 -0.91 -3.60
C GLN A 31 -4.56 -0.47 -2.51
N PHE A 32 -3.75 -1.40 -2.00
CA PHE A 32 -2.75 -1.13 -0.97
C PHE A 32 -1.71 -0.10 -1.41
N LEU A 33 -1.13 -0.25 -2.61
CA LEU A 33 -0.10 0.65 -3.11
C LEU A 33 -0.65 2.05 -3.41
N ILE A 34 -1.91 2.17 -3.85
CA ILE A 34 -2.58 3.47 -4.01
C ILE A 34 -2.86 4.09 -2.65
N GLY A 35 -3.34 3.30 -1.69
CA GLY A 35 -3.52 3.72 -0.30
C GLY A 35 -2.21 4.25 0.28
N PHE A 36 -1.11 3.52 0.13
CA PHE A 36 0.21 3.96 0.59
C PHE A 36 0.62 5.30 0.00
N ALA A 37 0.36 5.53 -1.29
CA ALA A 37 0.63 6.83 -1.92
C ALA A 37 -0.22 7.94 -1.28
N ASP A 38 -1.51 7.68 -1.02
CA ASP A 38 -2.40 8.64 -0.34
C ASP A 38 -1.93 8.96 1.07
N GLY A 39 -1.54 7.95 1.85
CA GLY A 39 -1.00 8.11 3.20
C GLY A 39 0.31 8.90 3.26
N MET A 40 1.11 8.82 2.18
CA MET A 40 2.34 9.59 1.97
C MET A 40 2.10 10.96 1.31
N GLU A 41 0.84 11.34 1.07
CA GLU A 41 0.44 12.56 0.35
C GLU A 41 1.06 12.68 -1.06
N ILE A 42 1.30 11.55 -1.73
CA ILE A 42 1.78 11.48 -3.11
C ILE A 42 0.59 11.59 -4.06
N THR A 43 0.59 12.65 -4.89
CA THR A 43 -0.44 12.80 -5.92
C THR A 43 -0.16 11.91 -7.12
N LEU A 44 -1.01 10.89 -7.31
CA LEU A 44 -0.94 10.00 -8.47
C LEU A 44 -1.63 10.61 -9.69
N ASN A 45 -0.96 10.58 -10.84
CA ASN A 45 -1.60 10.85 -12.11
C ASN A 45 -2.35 9.59 -12.62
N PRO A 46 -3.27 9.72 -13.59
CA PRO A 46 -4.05 8.58 -14.09
C PRO A 46 -3.21 7.41 -14.64
N ASN A 47 -2.04 7.67 -15.23
CA ASN A 47 -1.17 6.62 -15.77
C ASN A 47 -0.50 5.83 -14.64
N SER A 48 0.02 6.52 -13.63
CA SER A 48 0.62 5.88 -12.46
C SER A 48 -0.41 5.07 -11.66
N GLN A 49 -1.64 5.59 -11.49
CA GLN A 49 -2.72 4.85 -10.84
C GLN A 49 -3.10 3.59 -11.62
N ALA A 50 -3.24 3.68 -12.94
CA ALA A 50 -3.52 2.52 -13.79
C ALA A 50 -2.40 1.48 -13.73
N CYS A 51 -1.14 1.92 -13.65
CA CYS A 51 0.00 1.02 -13.48
C CYS A 51 -0.04 0.27 -12.14
N LEU A 52 -0.32 0.97 -11.03
CA LEU A 52 -0.43 0.35 -9.71
C LEU A 52 -1.59 -0.65 -9.63
N ASN A 53 -2.73 -0.33 -10.26
CA ASN A 53 -3.87 -1.26 -10.34
C ASN A 53 -3.51 -2.60 -11.02
N GLY A 54 -2.55 -2.57 -11.96
CA GLY A 54 -2.07 -3.74 -12.68
C GLY A 54 -0.87 -4.43 -12.03
N ALA A 55 -0.46 -4.04 -10.82
CA ALA A 55 0.64 -4.69 -10.14
C ALA A 55 0.30 -6.16 -9.81
N GLU A 56 1.18 -7.09 -10.17
CA GLU A 56 1.02 -8.54 -9.95
C GLU A 56 1.67 -9.04 -8.65
N ASN A 57 2.25 -8.14 -7.86
CA ASN A 57 2.90 -8.49 -6.60
C ASN A 57 1.87 -8.97 -5.56
N THR A 58 2.34 -9.68 -4.53
CA THR A 58 1.46 -10.15 -3.44
C THR A 58 1.77 -9.43 -2.14
N LEU A 59 0.77 -9.26 -1.28
CA LEU A 59 0.95 -8.66 0.04
C LEU A 59 1.46 -9.66 1.10
N ASN A 60 1.88 -10.87 0.69
CA ASN A 60 2.28 -11.94 1.61
C ASN A 60 3.47 -11.57 2.51
N GLU A 61 4.36 -10.71 2.02
CA GLU A 61 5.55 -10.25 2.74
C GLU A 61 5.18 -9.39 3.96
N PHE A 62 4.03 -8.72 3.93
CA PHE A 62 3.54 -7.87 5.03
C PHE A 62 2.89 -8.67 6.16
N VAL A 63 2.38 -9.87 5.87
CA VAL A 63 1.59 -10.69 6.80
C VAL A 63 2.32 -10.94 8.11
N THR A 64 3.57 -11.38 8.04
CA THR A 64 4.36 -11.73 9.23
C THR A 64 4.61 -10.52 10.10
N GLY A 65 4.99 -9.38 9.49
CA GLY A 65 5.19 -8.12 10.21
C GLY A 65 3.94 -7.69 10.97
N PHE A 66 2.78 -7.68 10.30
CA PHE A 66 1.50 -7.32 10.92
C PHE A 66 1.10 -8.27 12.06
N GLN A 67 1.29 -9.58 11.88
CA GLN A 67 0.99 -10.57 12.92
C GLN A 67 1.87 -10.41 14.16
N LEU A 68 3.16 -10.14 13.97
CA LEU A 68 4.11 -9.94 15.06
C LEU A 68 3.84 -8.64 15.82
N ILE A 69 3.55 -7.55 15.12
CA ILE A 69 3.16 -6.26 15.74
C ILE A 69 1.86 -6.45 16.54
N ASP A 70 0.83 -7.06 15.96
CA ASP A 70 -0.45 -7.33 16.63
C ASP A 70 -0.27 -8.19 17.89
N SER A 71 0.50 -9.27 17.76
CA SER A 71 0.79 -10.17 18.87
C SER A 71 1.60 -9.46 19.95
N GLY A 72 2.58 -8.63 19.55
CA GLY A 72 3.40 -7.82 20.43
C GLY A 72 2.57 -6.81 21.24
N PHE A 73 1.61 -6.13 20.62
CA PHE A 73 0.71 -5.23 21.34
C PHE A 73 -0.20 -5.99 22.32
N LYS A 74 -0.76 -7.13 21.91
CA LYS A 74 -1.62 -7.96 22.78
C LYS A 74 -0.88 -8.55 23.98
N SER A 75 0.33 -9.05 23.74
CA SER A 75 1.18 -9.69 24.75
C SER A 75 2.04 -8.70 25.53
N LYS A 76 2.08 -7.42 25.11
CA LYS A 76 2.99 -6.38 25.60
C LYS A 76 4.47 -6.74 25.40
N SER A 77 4.78 -7.46 24.33
CA SER A 77 6.13 -7.88 23.99
C SER A 77 6.79 -6.90 23.01
N ILE A 78 7.67 -6.06 23.56
CA ILE A 78 8.52 -5.13 22.81
C ILE A 78 9.35 -5.87 21.75
N SER A 79 9.86 -7.05 22.08
CA SER A 79 10.63 -7.86 21.14
C SER A 79 9.80 -8.31 19.94
N GLN A 80 8.54 -8.71 20.14
CA GLN A 80 7.67 -9.07 19.01
C GLN A 80 7.31 -7.87 18.15
N VAL A 81 7.05 -6.71 18.76
CA VAL A 81 6.83 -5.46 18.02
C VAL A 81 8.07 -5.10 17.20
N GLY A 82 9.26 -5.16 17.80
CA GLY A 82 10.52 -4.88 17.12
C GLY A 82 10.80 -5.80 15.93
N VAL A 83 10.64 -7.12 16.08
CA VAL A 83 10.80 -8.06 14.95
C VAL A 83 9.73 -7.82 13.88
N GLY A 84 8.48 -7.53 14.28
CA GLY A 84 7.43 -7.23 13.32
C GLY A 84 7.69 -5.94 12.52
N ILE A 85 8.31 -4.93 13.13
CA ILE A 85 8.76 -3.71 12.45
C ILE A 85 9.91 -4.01 11.48
N GLN A 86 10.84 -4.90 11.85
CA GLN A 86 11.92 -5.33 10.95
C GLN A 86 11.37 -6.04 9.71
N ASP A 87 10.45 -6.99 9.91
CA ASP A 87 9.78 -7.71 8.82
C ASP A 87 8.98 -6.75 7.93
N LEU A 88 8.31 -5.77 8.53
CA LEU A 88 7.62 -4.72 7.80
C LEU A 88 8.59 -3.86 6.96
N GLY A 89 9.75 -3.51 7.53
CA GLY A 89 10.82 -2.81 6.80
C GLY A 89 11.28 -3.59 5.57
N ILE A 90 11.43 -4.90 5.68
CA ILE A 90 11.77 -5.77 4.53
C ILE A 90 10.67 -5.71 3.47
N ALA A 91 9.39 -5.82 3.87
CA ALA A 91 8.26 -5.77 2.94
C ALA A 91 8.15 -4.41 2.22
N ILE A 92 8.42 -3.29 2.92
CA ILE A 92 8.38 -1.93 2.35
C ILE A 92 9.43 -1.75 1.24
N GLN A 93 10.53 -2.50 1.23
CA GLN A 93 11.56 -2.42 0.17
C GLN A 93 11.00 -2.73 -1.24
N SER A 94 9.87 -3.45 -1.32
CA SER A 94 9.20 -3.72 -2.59
C SER A 94 8.47 -2.50 -3.18
N ILE A 95 8.04 -1.55 -2.33
CA ILE A 95 7.22 -0.40 -2.74
C ILE A 95 7.99 0.53 -3.69
N PRO A 96 9.22 0.99 -3.37
CA PRO A 96 10.02 1.82 -4.28
C PRO A 96 10.18 1.22 -5.68
N VAL A 97 10.40 -0.11 -5.76
CA VAL A 97 10.58 -0.82 -7.02
C VAL A 97 9.33 -0.72 -7.89
N VAL A 98 8.15 -0.95 -7.32
CA VAL A 98 6.88 -0.83 -8.05
C VAL A 98 6.62 0.62 -8.44
N TYR A 99 6.84 1.55 -7.52
CA TYR A 99 6.61 2.98 -7.74
C TYR A 99 7.46 3.53 -8.88
N GLN A 100 8.77 3.23 -8.87
CA GLN A 100 9.68 3.58 -9.95
C GLN A 100 9.22 3.00 -11.29
N SER A 101 8.77 1.73 -11.31
CA SER A 101 8.25 1.10 -12.54
C SER A 101 6.98 1.79 -13.07
N CYS A 102 6.20 2.42 -12.19
CA CYS A 102 5.00 3.19 -12.50
C CYS A 102 5.24 4.69 -12.70
N GLY A 103 6.51 5.12 -12.78
CA GLY A 103 6.89 6.51 -13.00
C GLY A 103 6.65 7.44 -11.80
N ILE A 104 6.46 6.87 -10.61
CA ILE A 104 6.32 7.61 -9.35
C ILE A 104 7.72 7.74 -8.77
N THR A 105 8.22 8.97 -8.65
CA THR A 105 9.59 9.24 -8.16
C THR A 105 9.62 10.01 -6.84
N GLN A 106 8.47 10.54 -6.40
CA GLN A 106 8.36 11.27 -5.14
C GLN A 106 8.59 10.33 -3.95
N PHE A 107 9.40 10.75 -2.99
CA PHE A 107 9.74 10.02 -1.75
C PHE A 107 10.35 8.62 -1.94
N VAL A 108 10.67 8.19 -3.16
CA VAL A 108 11.22 6.85 -3.43
C VAL A 108 12.51 6.59 -2.66
N SER A 109 13.45 7.54 -2.67
CA SER A 109 14.70 7.42 -1.90
C SER A 109 14.43 7.39 -0.39
N ASP A 110 13.51 8.21 0.09
CA ASP A 110 13.19 8.30 1.51
C ASP A 110 12.51 7.01 2.00
N ILE A 111 11.66 6.40 1.17
CA ILE A 111 11.05 5.09 1.44
C ILE A 111 12.11 3.99 1.45
N GLU A 112 13.08 4.00 0.51
CA GLU A 112 14.20 3.05 0.50
C GLU A 112 15.05 3.16 1.78
N ASP A 113 15.35 4.38 2.22
CA ASP A 113 16.14 4.65 3.41
C ASP A 113 15.42 4.18 4.67
N ILE A 114 14.14 4.55 4.86
CA ILE A 114 13.35 4.07 6.01
C ILE A 114 13.18 2.55 5.98
N ALA A 115 12.90 1.94 4.82
CA ALA A 115 12.77 0.49 4.70
C ALA A 115 14.06 -0.22 5.14
N LYS A 116 15.23 0.35 4.79
CA LYS A 116 16.54 -0.17 5.20
C LYS A 116 16.78 0.01 6.70
N GLU A 117 16.44 1.16 7.26
CA GLU A 117 16.60 1.39 8.71
C GLU A 117 15.71 0.44 9.52
N LEU A 118 14.43 0.32 9.15
CA LEU A 118 13.48 -0.59 9.78
C LEU A 118 13.96 -2.04 9.68
N SER A 119 14.31 -2.51 8.47
CA SER A 119 14.75 -3.90 8.23
C SER A 119 16.08 -4.25 8.90
N SER A 120 16.99 -3.28 9.05
CA SER A 120 18.25 -3.50 9.77
C SER A 120 18.07 -3.58 11.28
N GLY A 121 16.88 -3.22 11.77
CA GLY A 121 16.62 -3.06 13.19
C GLY A 121 17.42 -1.92 13.80
N ALA A 122 17.78 -0.90 13.01
CA ALA A 122 18.63 0.20 13.44
C ALA A 122 18.11 0.76 14.77
N ASP A 123 18.98 0.74 15.78
CA ASP A 123 18.60 1.02 17.16
C ASP A 123 17.83 2.34 17.25
N GLY A 124 18.19 3.38 16.48
CA GLY A 124 17.49 4.68 16.51
C GLY A 124 16.01 4.65 16.10
N VAL A 125 15.67 4.05 14.95
CA VAL A 125 14.29 4.06 14.44
C VAL A 125 13.42 3.06 15.19
N VAL A 126 13.95 1.86 15.45
CA VAL A 126 13.22 0.86 16.24
C VAL A 126 13.06 1.36 17.68
N GLU A 127 14.07 1.96 18.30
CA GLU A 127 13.94 2.56 19.63
C GLU A 127 12.96 3.74 19.63
N PHE A 128 12.93 4.57 18.59
CA PHE A 128 11.92 5.64 18.46
C PHE A 128 10.51 5.05 18.42
N ILE A 129 10.23 4.11 17.53
CA ILE A 129 8.91 3.47 17.44
C ILE A 129 8.55 2.76 18.74
N LEU A 130 9.51 2.09 19.38
CA LEU A 130 9.29 1.41 20.65
C LEU A 130 9.06 2.40 21.81
N LYS A 131 9.76 3.53 21.84
CA LYS A 131 9.54 4.61 22.81
C LYS A 131 8.16 5.20 22.63
N GLU A 132 7.81 5.59 21.41
CA GLU A 132 6.47 6.06 21.06
C GLU A 132 5.44 5.01 21.50
N ALA A 133 5.61 3.73 21.16
CA ALA A 133 4.76 2.61 21.58
C ALA A 133 4.65 2.42 23.12
N LEU A 134 5.68 2.80 23.88
CA LEU A 134 5.65 2.81 25.34
C LEU A 134 4.99 4.07 25.91
N GLU A 135 5.12 5.22 25.25
CA GLU A 135 4.46 6.49 25.62
C GLU A 135 2.92 6.42 25.47
N ILE A 136 2.43 5.44 24.72
CA ILE A 136 1.00 5.10 24.50
C ILE A 136 0.35 4.52 25.74
N TRP A 137 1.16 3.90 26.60
CA TRP A 137 0.68 3.55 27.93
C TRP A 137 0.43 4.81 28.77
N LYS A 138 0.80 6.00 28.27
CA LYS A 138 0.76 7.26 29.00
C LYS A 138 0.02 8.43 28.33
N ASN A 139 0.02 8.73 27.01
CA ASN A 139 -0.90 9.73 26.37
C ASN A 139 -0.85 9.88 24.81
N LYS A 140 -1.94 10.46 24.28
CA LYS A 140 -2.46 10.67 22.90
C LYS A 140 -1.62 11.45 21.85
N HIS A 141 -0.96 10.76 20.93
CA HIS A 141 -1.13 10.78 19.45
C HIS A 141 -0.16 9.70 18.94
N ASN A 142 -0.69 8.59 18.47
CA ASN A 142 -0.03 7.30 18.69
C ASN A 142 0.28 6.59 17.39
N LEU A 143 1.57 6.46 17.08
CA LEU A 143 2.02 5.51 16.06
C LEU A 143 1.43 4.11 16.28
N THR A 144 1.16 3.67 17.52
CA THR A 144 0.46 2.40 17.73
C THR A 144 -1.02 2.42 17.41
N ASP A 145 -1.72 3.54 17.55
CA ASP A 145 -3.10 3.59 17.12
C ASP A 145 -3.16 3.55 15.59
N ASP A 146 -2.20 4.17 14.90
CA ASP A 146 -1.99 4.02 13.45
C ASP A 146 -1.67 2.55 13.10
N PHE A 147 -0.68 1.92 13.78
CA PHE A 147 -0.37 0.50 13.56
C PHE A 147 -1.57 -0.42 13.85
N LYS A 148 -2.37 -0.13 14.90
CA LYS A 148 -3.57 -0.92 15.21
C LYS A 148 -4.65 -0.75 14.16
N THR A 149 -4.82 0.47 13.62
CA THR A 149 -5.79 0.77 12.56
C THR A 149 -5.36 0.06 11.29
N MET A 150 -4.11 0.23 10.86
CA MET A 150 -3.49 -0.52 9.75
C MET A 150 -3.71 -2.04 9.86
N ILE A 151 -3.49 -2.61 11.06
CA ILE A 151 -3.70 -4.05 11.33
C ILE A 151 -5.18 -4.43 11.29
N ALA A 152 -6.08 -3.56 11.75
CA ALA A 152 -7.52 -3.78 11.70
C ALA A 152 -8.02 -3.78 10.25
N ASP A 153 -7.57 -2.81 9.46
CA ASP A 153 -7.90 -2.68 8.04
C ASP A 153 -7.41 -3.90 7.27
N TRP A 154 -6.15 -4.31 7.51
CA TRP A 154 -5.58 -5.55 6.97
C TRP A 154 -6.46 -6.77 7.26
N LYS A 155 -6.91 -6.94 8.52
CA LYS A 155 -7.75 -8.08 8.92
C LYS A 155 -9.16 -8.02 8.34
N SER A 156 -9.66 -6.83 8.04
CA SER A 156 -10.97 -6.62 7.45
C SER A 156 -10.97 -6.76 5.92
N GLY A 157 -9.79 -6.79 5.30
CA GLY A 157 -9.61 -6.80 3.84
C GLY A 157 -9.72 -5.41 3.22
N ASP A 158 -9.68 -4.34 4.03
CA ASP A 158 -9.61 -2.97 3.54
C ASP A 158 -8.16 -2.61 3.20
N PHE A 159 -7.70 -3.07 2.04
CA PHE A 159 -6.31 -2.92 1.64
C PHE A 159 -5.95 -1.47 1.30
N ALA A 160 -6.92 -0.67 0.83
CA ALA A 160 -6.71 0.74 0.55
C ALA A 160 -6.43 1.52 1.84
N ASP A 161 -7.29 1.38 2.85
CA ASP A 161 -7.08 2.06 4.13
C ASP A 161 -5.85 1.47 4.86
N CYS A 162 -5.63 0.16 4.80
CA CYS A 162 -4.40 -0.45 5.33
C CYS A 162 -3.13 0.16 4.71
N GLY A 163 -3.10 0.31 3.39
CA GLY A 163 -2.00 0.95 2.68
C GLY A 163 -1.82 2.40 3.12
N LYS A 164 -2.93 3.14 3.26
CA LYS A 164 -2.94 4.53 3.71
C LYS A 164 -2.35 4.70 5.10
N GLU A 165 -2.79 3.90 6.07
CA GLU A 165 -2.26 3.95 7.43
C GLU A 165 -0.76 3.64 7.45
N LEU A 166 -0.30 2.65 6.65
CA LEU A 166 1.13 2.39 6.53
C LEU A 166 1.88 3.57 5.90
N GLY A 167 1.33 4.18 4.85
CA GLY A 167 1.91 5.37 4.22
C GLY A 167 2.05 6.53 5.22
N THR A 168 1.02 6.77 6.03
CA THR A 168 1.05 7.79 7.10
C THR A 168 2.13 7.48 8.14
N ILE A 169 2.25 6.23 8.59
CA ILE A 169 3.32 5.79 9.50
C ILE A 169 4.70 6.08 8.89
N VAL A 170 4.93 5.67 7.64
CA VAL A 170 6.21 5.92 6.96
C VAL A 170 6.49 7.42 6.80
N GLY A 171 5.48 8.22 6.46
CA GLY A 171 5.61 9.69 6.36
C GLY A 171 6.00 10.34 7.69
N VAL A 172 5.44 9.87 8.80
CA VAL A 172 5.84 10.29 10.16
C VAL A 172 7.28 9.92 10.43
N LEU A 173 7.72 8.71 10.08
CA LEU A 173 9.10 8.27 10.28
C LEU A 173 10.08 9.12 9.47
N ILE A 174 9.85 9.33 8.17
CA ILE A 174 10.69 10.19 7.32
C ILE A 174 10.84 11.60 7.91
N SER A 175 9.78 12.12 8.53
CA SER A 175 9.80 13.48 9.09
C SER A 175 10.57 13.62 10.41
N ASN A 176 10.91 12.51 11.08
CA ASN A 176 11.46 12.50 12.44
C ASN A 176 12.80 11.74 12.59
N VAL A 177 13.35 11.22 11.50
CA VAL A 177 14.69 10.61 11.43
C VAL A 177 15.65 11.58 10.74
#